data_AF-A0A1E3PPU5-F1
#
_entry.id   AF-A0A1E3PPU5-F1
#
_cell.length_a   1.000
_cell.length_b   1.000
_cell.length_c   1.000
_cell.angle_alpha   90.00
_cell.angle_beta   90.00
_cell.angle_gamma   90.00
#
_symmetry.space_group_name_H-M   'P 1'
#
loop_
_entity.id
_entity.type
_entity.pdbx_description
1 polymer ?
#
loop_
_entity_poly.entity_id
_entity_poly.type
_entity_poly.pdbx_seq_one_letter_code
_entity_poly.pdbx_strand_id
1 'polypeptide(L)'
;MKIIVLTSWLILSVSIAFSNAYMPLKDTELESIASQFPPLEYLNPLDDGGLLQPFLIVRIPGTENSTKVQNHVNDFFIKQISQGQNSSSSEIPMWKVTHDSFQDSTPIGDNITFTNICVSRDPELAINEGDKARTRKRLTLAAHYDSKLYPEGFIGAIDSAVPCAILMYVAKVIDKALTRKQAFLNENGVGNENNQLGLQILFLDGEEAFHEWTSTDSIYGARHLAARMENEDIENVDGLIGSGLSSIDTFVLLDLLGAANPRIPSYFSETHDLYNSMRSIQKRGRNIKGLFQHKRRESNFFSSPSVSENVHFLGGTLGDDHTPFWQRGVPVLHLIPNKFPPQWHHLTDDVDHLDLRTVHDWAIIIAAFTAEYLELTNFILDQ
;
A
#
# COMPACT_ATOMS: atom_id res chain seq x y z
N MET A 1 -54.86 43.56 7.16
CA MET A 1 -54.19 42.47 7.89
C MET A 1 -53.38 41.63 6.90
N LYS A 2 -52.10 41.97 6.71
CA LYS A 2 -51.11 41.15 5.98
C LYS A 2 -49.78 41.40 6.68
N ILE A 3 -49.33 40.43 7.48
CA ILE A 3 -47.99 40.42 8.07
C ILE A 3 -47.16 39.50 7.18
N ILE A 4 -46.13 40.07 6.58
CA ILE A 4 -45.05 39.35 5.90
C ILE A 4 -44.08 38.94 7.01
N VAL A 5 -43.88 37.64 7.21
CA VAL A 5 -42.77 37.13 8.01
C VAL A 5 -41.82 36.40 7.06
N LEU A 6 -40.70 37.07 6.77
CA LEU A 6 -39.48 36.42 6.30
C LEU A 6 -38.81 35.77 7.51
N THR A 7 -38.55 34.47 7.45
CA THR A 7 -37.54 33.84 8.31
C THR A 7 -36.56 33.06 7.43
N SER A 8 -35.39 33.68 7.27
CA SER A 8 -34.20 33.11 6.64
C SER A 8 -33.71 31.92 7.44
N TRP A 9 -33.60 30.75 6.81
CA TRP A 9 -32.83 29.64 7.33
C TRP A 9 -31.36 29.85 6.95
N LEU A 10 -30.56 30.27 7.93
CA LEU A 10 -29.10 30.28 7.82
C LEU A 10 -28.61 28.85 8.12
N ILE A 11 -28.47 28.03 7.09
CA ILE A 11 -27.73 26.76 7.21
C ILE A 11 -26.25 27.14 7.23
N LEU A 12 -25.70 27.26 8.44
CA LEU A 12 -24.26 27.36 8.63
C LEU A 12 -23.67 25.97 8.35
N SER A 13 -23.31 25.73 7.08
CA SER A 13 -22.45 24.61 6.72
C SER A 13 -21.08 24.88 7.31
N VAL A 14 -20.83 24.31 8.49
CA VAL A 14 -19.47 24.20 9.02
C VAL A 14 -18.78 23.16 8.13
N SER A 15 -18.18 23.63 7.04
CA SER A 15 -17.14 22.87 6.35
C SER A 15 -15.97 22.79 7.33
N ILE A 16 -15.93 21.74 8.14
CA ILE A 16 -14.70 21.33 8.83
C ILE A 16 -13.77 20.88 7.71
N ALA A 17 -13.00 21.82 7.17
CA ALA A 17 -11.80 21.48 6.44
C ALA A 17 -10.87 20.84 7.48
N PHE A 18 -10.83 19.51 7.52
CA PHE A 18 -9.72 18.81 8.13
C PHE A 18 -8.48 19.20 7.32
N SER A 19 -7.79 20.25 7.76
CA SER A 19 -6.41 20.46 7.35
C SER A 19 -5.58 19.40 8.06
N ASN A 20 -5.64 18.17 7.58
CA ASN A 20 -4.59 17.20 7.86
C ASN A 20 -3.33 17.88 7.32
N ALA A 21 -2.36 18.14 8.20
CA ALA A 21 -1.12 18.81 7.83
C ALA A 21 -0.24 17.85 7.03
N TYR A 22 -0.67 17.49 5.81
CA TYR A 22 0.14 16.77 4.85
C TYR A 22 1.35 17.65 4.54
N MET A 23 2.51 17.29 5.07
CA MET A 23 3.76 18.03 4.87
C MET A 23 4.56 17.35 3.76
N PRO A 24 4.63 17.94 2.54
CA PRO A 24 5.41 17.35 1.47
C PRO A 24 6.90 17.25 1.85
N LEU A 25 7.57 16.20 1.38
CA LEU A 25 9.01 16.06 1.46
C LEU A 25 9.66 17.22 0.74
N LYS A 26 10.81 17.68 1.27
CA LYS A 26 11.66 18.64 0.57
C LYS A 26 12.23 17.98 -0.69
N ASP A 27 12.52 18.78 -1.71
CA ASP A 27 13.13 18.28 -2.95
C ASP A 27 14.45 17.52 -2.68
N THR A 28 15.26 17.99 -1.71
CA THR A 28 16.48 17.31 -1.27
C THR A 28 16.22 15.93 -0.63
N GLU A 29 15.07 15.75 0.02
CA GLU A 29 14.68 14.47 0.62
C GLU A 29 14.16 13.50 -0.44
N LEU A 30 13.40 14.02 -1.43
CA LEU A 30 13.01 13.25 -2.61
C LEU A 30 14.24 12.76 -3.41
N GLU A 31 15.21 13.64 -3.65
CA GLU A 31 16.50 13.28 -4.26
C GLU A 31 17.22 12.19 -3.44
N SER A 32 17.18 12.33 -2.12
CA SER A 32 17.84 11.40 -1.22
C SER A 32 17.29 9.99 -1.32
N ILE A 33 15.97 9.81 -1.49
CA ILE A 33 15.37 8.48 -1.66
C ILE A 33 16.05 7.72 -2.79
N ALA A 34 16.16 8.33 -3.99
CA ALA A 34 16.75 7.66 -5.14
C ALA A 34 18.28 7.54 -5.07
N SER A 35 18.96 8.45 -4.35
CA SER A 35 20.42 8.37 -4.20
C SER A 35 20.89 7.36 -3.14
N GLN A 36 20.17 7.25 -2.01
CA GLN A 36 20.49 6.30 -0.95
C GLN A 36 19.92 4.90 -1.25
N PHE A 37 18.78 4.86 -1.93
CA PHE A 37 18.12 3.61 -2.31
C PHE A 37 17.82 3.61 -3.82
N PRO A 38 18.82 3.47 -4.69
CA PRO A 38 18.57 3.43 -6.13
C PRO A 38 17.59 2.29 -6.47
N PRO A 39 16.37 2.55 -7.02
CA PRO A 39 15.35 1.52 -7.13
C PRO A 39 15.80 0.28 -7.90
N LEU A 40 16.58 0.46 -8.97
CA LEU A 40 17.04 -0.65 -9.82
C LEU A 40 18.18 -1.47 -9.20
N GLU A 41 18.77 -1.06 -8.08
CA GLU A 41 19.65 -1.95 -7.31
C GLU A 41 18.85 -2.98 -6.49
N TYR A 42 17.58 -2.69 -6.19
CA TYR A 42 16.72 -3.57 -5.39
C TYR A 42 15.64 -4.27 -6.21
N LEU A 43 15.19 -3.64 -7.30
CA LEU A 43 14.08 -4.09 -8.14
C LEU A 43 14.57 -4.58 -9.52
N ASN A 44 15.85 -4.95 -9.64
CA ASN A 44 16.34 -5.60 -10.84
C ASN A 44 15.75 -7.03 -10.93
N PRO A 45 15.00 -7.36 -11.99
CA PRO A 45 14.40 -8.70 -12.12
C PRO A 45 15.42 -9.81 -12.37
N LEU A 46 16.68 -9.47 -12.65
CA LEU A 46 17.78 -10.41 -12.88
C LEU A 46 18.70 -10.58 -11.67
N ASP A 47 18.41 -9.92 -10.54
CA ASP A 47 19.18 -10.05 -9.31
C ASP A 47 18.50 -11.02 -8.35
N ASP A 48 19.03 -12.23 -8.24
CA ASP A 48 18.53 -13.28 -7.34
C ASP A 48 18.60 -12.88 -5.84
N GLY A 49 19.43 -11.88 -5.49
CA GLY A 49 19.47 -11.29 -4.15
C GLY A 49 18.54 -10.10 -3.96
N GLY A 50 17.87 -9.67 -5.03
CA GLY A 50 17.00 -8.51 -5.07
C GLY A 50 15.61 -8.78 -4.48
N LEU A 51 14.80 -7.72 -4.42
CA LEU A 51 13.44 -7.79 -3.88
C LEU A 51 12.44 -8.35 -4.90
N LEU A 52 12.69 -8.18 -6.20
CA LEU A 52 11.76 -8.56 -7.28
C LEU A 52 11.92 -10.00 -7.77
N GLN A 53 13.15 -10.42 -8.08
CA GLN A 53 13.42 -11.72 -8.69
C GLN A 53 12.75 -12.90 -7.97
N PRO A 54 12.73 -12.97 -6.63
CA PRO A 54 12.11 -14.11 -5.94
C PRO A 54 10.59 -14.24 -6.14
N PHE A 55 9.90 -13.17 -6.55
CA PHE A 55 8.49 -13.24 -6.95
C PHE A 55 8.31 -13.74 -8.38
N LEU A 56 9.32 -13.69 -9.26
CA LEU A 56 9.22 -13.98 -10.69
C LEU A 56 9.23 -15.50 -11.00
N ILE A 57 8.38 -16.23 -10.28
CA ILE A 57 8.10 -17.65 -10.41
C ILE A 57 6.58 -17.86 -10.39
N VAL A 58 6.11 -18.98 -10.95
CA VAL A 58 4.72 -19.41 -10.79
C VAL A 58 4.47 -19.73 -9.31
N ARG A 59 3.52 -19.03 -8.69
CA ARG A 59 3.32 -18.97 -7.23
C ARG A 59 1.85 -19.11 -6.82
N ILE A 60 1.15 -20.06 -7.48
CA ILE A 60 -0.25 -20.42 -7.23
C ILE A 60 -0.46 -20.80 -5.75
N PRO A 61 -1.59 -20.43 -5.11
CA PRO A 61 -1.86 -20.73 -3.69
C PRO A 61 -1.70 -22.22 -3.36
N GLY A 62 -1.16 -22.51 -2.17
CA GLY A 62 -0.92 -23.87 -1.68
C GLY A 62 0.25 -24.63 -2.32
N THR A 63 0.96 -24.05 -3.30
CA THR A 63 2.14 -24.68 -3.93
C THR A 63 3.44 -24.40 -3.16
N GLU A 64 4.48 -25.21 -3.41
CA GLU A 64 5.83 -24.99 -2.84
C GLU A 64 6.39 -23.61 -3.23
N ASN A 65 6.11 -23.13 -4.43
CA ASN A 65 6.58 -21.82 -4.89
C ASN A 65 5.84 -20.66 -4.20
N SER A 66 4.54 -20.79 -3.91
CA SER A 66 3.84 -19.82 -3.05
C SER A 66 4.53 -19.76 -1.67
N THR A 67 4.87 -20.90 -1.07
CA THR A 67 5.65 -20.93 0.19
C THR A 67 7.04 -20.28 0.06
N LYS A 68 7.75 -20.44 -1.07
CA LYS A 68 9.03 -19.75 -1.31
C LYS A 68 8.89 -18.24 -1.30
N VAL A 69 7.85 -17.72 -1.96
CA VAL A 69 7.55 -16.29 -1.98
C VAL A 69 7.16 -15.78 -0.58
N GLN A 70 6.36 -16.54 0.17
CA GLN A 70 6.04 -16.20 1.56
C GLN A 70 7.32 -16.12 2.41
N ASN A 71 8.24 -17.07 2.25
CA ASN A 71 9.52 -17.07 2.96
C ASN A 71 10.40 -15.88 2.58
N HIS A 72 10.41 -15.46 1.30
CA HIS A 72 11.11 -14.25 0.87
C HIS A 72 10.62 -12.99 1.59
N VAL A 73 9.30 -12.80 1.66
CA VAL A 73 8.68 -11.68 2.40
C VAL A 73 9.03 -11.76 3.89
N ASN A 74 8.85 -12.93 4.51
CA ASN A 74 9.14 -13.14 5.93
C ASN A 74 10.62 -12.87 6.25
N ASP A 75 11.54 -13.39 5.46
CA ASP A 75 12.98 -13.24 5.67
C ASP A 75 13.43 -11.79 5.53
N PHE A 76 12.86 -11.05 4.58
CA PHE A 76 13.14 -9.63 4.44
C PHE A 76 12.76 -8.83 5.71
N PHE A 77 11.53 -8.99 6.21
CA PHE A 77 11.08 -8.23 7.38
C PHE A 77 11.71 -8.72 8.68
N ILE A 78 11.84 -10.04 8.88
CA ILE A 78 12.36 -10.63 10.13
C ILE A 78 13.89 -10.55 10.21
N LYS A 79 14.59 -10.80 9.09
CA LYS A 79 16.05 -10.92 9.10
C LYS A 79 16.74 -9.67 8.59
N GLN A 80 16.28 -9.03 7.52
CA GLN A 80 17.05 -7.94 6.92
C GLN A 80 16.77 -6.59 7.58
N ILE A 81 15.50 -6.26 7.80
CA ILE A 81 15.15 -4.95 8.36
C ILE A 81 15.13 -4.96 9.89
N SER A 82 14.67 -6.04 10.55
CA SER A 82 14.66 -6.11 12.02
C SER A 82 16.02 -6.34 12.69
N GLN A 83 17.07 -6.76 11.97
CA GLN A 83 18.41 -7.03 12.57
C GLN A 83 19.34 -5.81 12.64
N GLY A 84 18.96 -4.66 12.08
CA GLY A 84 19.80 -3.46 12.00
C GLY A 84 19.93 -2.63 13.29
N GLN A 85 19.41 -3.08 14.43
CA GLN A 85 19.34 -2.31 15.68
C GLN A 85 20.05 -3.07 16.82
N ASN A 86 21.08 -2.44 17.41
CA ASN A 86 21.91 -3.03 18.47
C ASN A 86 21.11 -3.32 19.74
N SER A 87 21.26 -4.56 20.19
CA SER A 87 20.55 -5.27 21.26
C SER A 87 20.83 -4.79 22.70
N SER A 88 20.86 -3.49 22.95
CA SER A 88 21.17 -2.94 24.30
C SER A 88 19.95 -2.61 25.16
N SER A 89 18.75 -2.63 24.58
CA SER A 89 17.48 -2.43 25.24
C SER A 89 16.56 -3.59 24.87
N SER A 90 15.75 -4.03 25.81
CA SER A 90 14.75 -5.09 25.65
C SER A 90 13.64 -4.64 24.69
N GLU A 91 13.99 -4.42 23.42
CA GLU A 91 13.15 -3.76 22.41
C GLU A 91 12.34 -4.77 21.60
N ILE A 92 11.06 -4.46 21.47
CA ILE A 92 10.10 -5.14 20.61
C ILE A 92 10.58 -4.96 19.16
N PRO A 93 10.51 -5.98 18.28
CA PRO A 93 10.79 -5.78 16.86
C PRO A 93 9.88 -4.68 16.30
N MET A 94 10.46 -3.59 15.76
CA MET A 94 9.67 -2.46 15.24
C MET A 94 8.74 -2.86 14.09
N TRP A 95 9.10 -3.89 13.32
CA TRP A 95 8.22 -4.52 12.34
C TRP A 95 7.66 -5.83 12.91
N LYS A 96 6.34 -5.95 12.93
CA LYS A 96 5.61 -7.16 13.30
C LYS A 96 5.10 -7.84 12.06
N VAL A 97 5.36 -9.14 11.92
CA VAL A 97 4.83 -9.99 10.85
C VAL A 97 3.84 -10.98 11.46
N THR A 98 2.65 -11.08 10.88
CA THR A 98 1.62 -12.07 11.23
C THR A 98 1.04 -12.69 9.97
N HIS A 99 0.55 -13.91 10.08
CA HIS A 99 -0.03 -14.66 8.99
C HIS A 99 -1.50 -14.92 9.25
N ASP A 100 -2.33 -14.68 8.24
CA ASP A 100 -3.74 -15.05 8.22
C ASP A 100 -3.91 -16.25 7.28
N SER A 101 -3.75 -17.45 7.85
CA SER A 101 -3.81 -18.72 7.12
C SER A 101 -5.17 -19.39 7.31
N PHE A 102 -5.77 -19.82 6.22
CA PHE A 102 -7.06 -20.50 6.20
C PHE A 102 -7.14 -21.49 5.05
N GLN A 103 -8.16 -22.34 5.06
CA GLN A 103 -8.46 -23.27 3.96
C GLN A 103 -9.82 -22.92 3.37
N ASP A 104 -9.93 -22.97 2.05
CA ASP A 104 -11.19 -22.77 1.33
C ASP A 104 -11.30 -23.76 0.15
N SER A 105 -12.52 -23.93 -0.34
CA SER A 105 -12.81 -24.70 -1.55
C SER A 105 -12.64 -23.84 -2.80
N THR A 106 -12.11 -24.45 -3.85
CA THR A 106 -11.90 -23.83 -5.17
C THR A 106 -12.50 -24.72 -6.26
N PRO A 107 -12.75 -24.21 -7.47
CA PRO A 107 -13.21 -25.03 -8.60
C PRO A 107 -12.31 -26.23 -8.94
N ILE A 108 -11.02 -26.19 -8.56
CA ILE A 108 -10.06 -27.25 -8.87
C ILE A 108 -9.80 -28.22 -7.70
N GLY A 109 -10.34 -27.94 -6.52
CA GLY A 109 -10.14 -28.77 -5.35
C GLY A 109 -10.58 -28.13 -4.04
N ASP A 110 -10.84 -28.97 -3.06
CA ASP A 110 -11.20 -28.57 -1.70
C ASP A 110 -9.96 -28.42 -0.82
N ASN A 111 -10.06 -27.57 0.21
CA ASN A 111 -9.04 -27.35 1.23
C ASN A 111 -7.70 -26.81 0.69
N ILE A 112 -7.77 -25.91 -0.31
CA ILE A 112 -6.59 -25.14 -0.72
C ILE A 112 -6.23 -24.20 0.43
N THR A 113 -4.98 -24.23 0.86
CA THR A 113 -4.48 -23.34 1.91
C THR A 113 -4.08 -22.01 1.29
N PHE A 114 -4.68 -20.93 1.81
CA PHE A 114 -4.32 -19.55 1.53
C PHE A 114 -3.63 -18.95 2.75
N THR A 115 -2.70 -18.03 2.56
CA THR A 115 -2.01 -17.33 3.64
C THR A 115 -1.71 -15.89 3.26
N ASN A 116 -2.50 -14.96 3.81
CA ASN A 116 -2.14 -13.54 3.73
C ASN A 116 -0.98 -13.26 4.69
N ILE A 117 -0.03 -12.41 4.26
CA ILE A 117 1.06 -11.91 5.13
C ILE A 117 0.73 -10.48 5.51
N CYS A 118 0.54 -10.24 6.79
CA CYS A 118 0.24 -8.93 7.35
C CYS A 118 1.46 -8.42 8.11
N VAL A 119 2.03 -7.32 7.64
CA VAL A 119 3.19 -6.66 8.26
C VAL A 119 2.74 -5.33 8.83
N SER A 120 3.16 -4.97 10.03
CA SER A 120 2.85 -3.68 10.64
C SER A 120 4.05 -3.04 11.32
N ARG A 121 4.11 -1.71 11.27
CA ARG A 121 5.04 -0.88 12.03
C ARG A 121 4.29 0.29 12.63
N ASP A 122 4.11 0.22 13.95
CA ASP A 122 3.39 1.23 14.71
C ASP A 122 4.39 2.09 15.51
N PRO A 123 4.11 3.39 15.69
CA PRO A 123 4.88 4.20 16.62
C PRO A 123 4.66 3.69 18.06
N GLU A 124 5.74 3.63 18.83
CA GLU A 124 5.66 3.43 20.27
C GLU A 124 5.05 4.70 20.89
N LEU A 125 3.97 4.55 21.66
CA LEU A 125 3.46 5.65 22.47
C LEU A 125 4.05 5.55 23.86
N ALA A 126 4.27 6.69 24.50
CA ALA A 126 4.47 6.74 25.94
C ALA A 126 3.21 6.15 26.61
N ILE A 127 3.29 4.88 27.03
CA ILE A 127 2.23 4.24 27.80
C ILE A 127 2.32 4.83 29.21
N ASN A 128 1.38 5.69 29.58
CA ASN A 128 1.16 5.98 31.00
C ASN A 128 0.66 4.69 31.66
N GLU A 129 1.19 4.34 32.84
CA GLU A 129 0.71 3.19 33.61
C GLU A 129 -0.83 3.27 33.79
N GLY A 130 -1.56 2.41 33.08
CA GLY A 130 -3.02 2.36 33.10
C GLY A 130 -3.70 2.54 31.73
N ASP A 131 -2.99 3.04 30.70
CA ASP A 131 -3.53 3.09 29.35
C ASP A 131 -3.40 1.72 28.67
N LYS A 132 -4.54 1.05 28.46
CA LYS A 132 -4.60 -0.17 27.66
C LYS A 132 -4.09 0.10 26.23
N ALA A 133 -3.65 -0.96 25.55
CA ALA A 133 -3.23 -0.90 24.16
C ALA A 133 -4.38 -0.36 23.26
N ARG A 134 -4.34 0.92 22.94
CA ARG A 134 -5.31 1.61 22.06
C ARG A 134 -5.02 1.25 20.59
N THR A 135 -6.04 0.98 19.77
CA THR A 135 -5.91 0.75 18.31
C THR A 135 -5.18 1.90 17.63
N ARG A 136 -4.20 1.60 16.79
CA ARG A 136 -3.53 2.57 15.92
C ARG A 136 -4.22 2.60 14.56
N LYS A 137 -4.48 3.80 14.06
CA LYS A 137 -4.77 4.00 12.64
C LYS A 137 -3.51 3.68 11.83
N ARG A 138 -3.66 3.05 10.68
CA ARG A 138 -2.56 2.69 9.79
C ARG A 138 -2.87 3.08 8.37
N LEU A 139 -1.89 3.66 7.69
CA LEU A 139 -1.86 3.59 6.24
C LEU A 139 -1.64 2.12 5.87
N THR A 140 -2.55 1.53 5.10
CA THR A 140 -2.42 0.13 4.65
C THR A 140 -2.06 0.12 3.18
N LEU A 141 -0.88 -0.40 2.84
CA LEU A 141 -0.48 -0.69 1.46
C LEU A 141 -0.70 -2.17 1.18
N ALA A 142 -1.24 -2.51 0.01
CA ALA A 142 -1.56 -3.89 -0.34
C ALA A 142 -1.20 -4.22 -1.79
N ALA A 143 -0.89 -5.48 -2.02
CA ALA A 143 -0.81 -6.14 -3.32
C ALA A 143 -1.04 -7.64 -3.10
N HIS A 144 -1.54 -8.34 -4.10
CA HIS A 144 -1.61 -9.79 -4.06
C HIS A 144 -0.28 -10.41 -4.50
N TYR A 145 0.15 -11.48 -3.83
CA TYR A 145 1.41 -12.15 -4.14
C TYR A 145 1.20 -13.49 -4.86
N ASP A 146 -0.02 -13.98 -5.03
CA ASP A 146 -0.23 -15.17 -5.85
C ASP A 146 -0.01 -14.87 -7.34
N SER A 147 -0.08 -15.91 -8.16
CA SER A 147 -0.10 -15.79 -9.62
C SER A 147 -1.19 -16.70 -10.16
N LYS A 148 -1.84 -16.25 -11.24
CA LYS A 148 -2.90 -17.01 -11.89
C LYS A 148 -2.48 -18.42 -12.30
N LEU A 149 -3.41 -19.37 -12.16
CA LEU A 149 -3.19 -20.77 -12.57
C LEU A 149 -3.04 -20.92 -14.09
N TYR A 150 -3.79 -20.15 -14.87
CA TYR A 150 -3.78 -20.21 -16.33
C TYR A 150 -3.51 -18.84 -16.96
N PRO A 151 -2.74 -18.76 -18.06
CA PRO A 151 -2.12 -19.88 -18.78
C PRO A 151 -1.01 -20.59 -17.98
N GLU A 152 -0.78 -21.88 -18.24
CA GLU A 152 0.24 -22.66 -17.52
C GLU A 152 1.63 -22.01 -17.73
N GLY A 153 2.36 -21.79 -16.63
CA GLY A 153 3.64 -21.09 -16.66
C GLY A 153 3.54 -19.57 -16.49
N PHE A 154 2.34 -19.02 -16.28
CA PHE A 154 2.14 -17.59 -16.02
C PHE A 154 2.80 -17.17 -14.70
N ILE A 155 3.79 -16.29 -14.80
CA ILE A 155 4.48 -15.76 -13.62
C ILE A 155 3.89 -14.45 -13.11
N GLY A 156 3.05 -13.73 -13.88
CA GLY A 156 2.44 -12.49 -13.42
C GLY A 156 3.46 -11.45 -12.94
N ALA A 157 4.32 -10.97 -13.85
CA ALA A 157 5.39 -10.03 -13.48
C ALA A 157 4.85 -8.66 -13.05
N ILE A 158 3.86 -8.12 -13.76
CA ILE A 158 3.13 -6.91 -13.34
C ILE A 158 1.97 -7.24 -12.39
N ASP A 159 1.61 -8.53 -12.29
CA ASP A 159 0.36 -9.08 -11.75
C ASP A 159 0.62 -10.17 -10.68
N SER A 160 1.07 -9.85 -9.47
CA SER A 160 1.52 -8.55 -8.96
C SER A 160 2.93 -8.62 -8.36
N ALA A 161 3.87 -9.30 -9.03
CA ALA A 161 5.25 -9.43 -8.55
C ALA A 161 5.96 -8.08 -8.35
N VAL A 162 5.84 -7.16 -9.32
CA VAL A 162 6.39 -5.79 -9.20
C VAL A 162 5.73 -5.01 -8.07
N PRO A 163 4.38 -4.94 -7.95
CA PRO A 163 3.72 -4.37 -6.78
C PRO A 163 4.25 -4.91 -5.44
N CYS A 164 4.34 -6.23 -5.26
CA CYS A 164 4.88 -6.82 -4.03
C CYS A 164 6.30 -6.36 -3.72
N ALA A 165 7.18 -6.37 -4.73
CA ALA A 165 8.57 -5.92 -4.55
C ALA A 165 8.67 -4.42 -4.21
N ILE A 166 7.79 -3.58 -4.78
CA ILE A 166 7.68 -2.16 -4.44
C ILE A 166 7.27 -1.98 -2.97
N LEU A 167 6.33 -2.77 -2.45
CA LEU A 167 5.94 -2.70 -1.04
C LEU A 167 7.12 -3.00 -0.09
N MET A 168 7.93 -3.99 -0.43
CA MET A 168 9.17 -4.29 0.31
C MET A 168 10.18 -3.15 0.18
N TYR A 169 10.38 -2.61 -1.02
CA TYR A 169 11.25 -1.46 -1.24
C TYR A 169 10.83 -0.23 -0.40
N VAL A 170 9.54 0.07 -0.34
CA VAL A 170 9.01 1.18 0.48
C VAL A 170 9.39 0.99 1.95
N ALA A 171 9.18 -0.21 2.51
CA ALA A 171 9.57 -0.51 3.88
C ALA A 171 11.07 -0.27 4.12
N LYS A 172 11.92 -0.71 3.18
CA LYS A 172 13.37 -0.49 3.24
C LYS A 172 13.75 1.00 3.27
N VAL A 173 13.13 1.81 2.41
CA VAL A 173 13.43 3.25 2.28
C VAL A 173 13.10 4.01 3.56
N ILE A 174 11.93 3.75 4.14
CA ILE A 174 11.41 4.55 5.25
C ILE A 174 11.82 4.03 6.63
N ASP A 175 12.42 2.83 6.71
CA ASP A 175 12.75 2.14 7.97
C ASP A 175 13.52 3.02 8.95
N LYS A 176 14.67 3.56 8.52
CA LYS A 176 15.52 4.43 9.35
C LYS A 176 14.82 5.74 9.72
N ALA A 177 14.03 6.30 8.79
CA ALA A 177 13.30 7.54 9.03
C ALA A 177 12.21 7.35 10.09
N LEU A 178 11.50 6.21 10.07
CA LEU A 178 10.55 5.85 11.13
C LEU A 178 11.25 5.69 12.48
N THR A 179 12.43 5.07 12.54
CA THR A 179 13.21 4.95 13.78
C THR A 179 13.62 6.33 14.31
N ARG A 180 14.10 7.23 13.45
CA ARG A 180 14.47 8.60 13.84
C ARG A 180 13.28 9.39 14.33
N LYS A 181 12.13 9.28 13.65
CA LYS A 181 10.89 9.90 14.10
C LYS A 181 10.50 9.36 15.47
N GLN A 182 10.57 8.05 15.71
CA GLN A 182 10.30 7.48 17.02
C GLN A 182 11.23 8.03 18.11
N ALA A 183 12.54 8.09 17.87
CA ALA A 183 13.49 8.65 18.82
C ALA A 183 13.18 10.13 19.13
N PHE A 184 12.85 10.92 18.11
CA PHE A 184 12.44 12.31 18.29
C PHE A 184 11.16 12.42 19.14
N LEU A 185 10.15 11.58 18.90
CA LEU A 185 8.91 11.57 19.68
C LEU A 185 9.14 11.12 21.13
N ASN A 186 10.08 10.20 21.38
CA ASN A 186 10.45 9.78 22.73
C ASN A 186 11.06 10.93 23.54
N GLU A 187 11.85 11.80 22.89
CA GLU A 187 12.48 12.95 23.53
C GLU A 187 11.55 14.16 23.67
N ASN A 188 10.66 14.39 22.70
CA ASN A 188 9.89 15.63 22.57
C ASN A 188 8.39 15.45 22.85
N GLY A 189 7.93 14.21 23.07
CA GLY A 189 6.52 13.85 23.22
C GLY A 189 5.80 13.63 21.88
N VAL A 190 4.66 12.95 21.95
CA VAL A 190 3.91 12.47 20.76
C VAL A 190 3.29 13.61 19.95
N GLY A 191 3.10 14.82 20.48
CA GLY A 191 2.59 15.95 19.69
C GLY A 191 1.17 15.74 19.11
N ASN A 192 1.03 15.76 17.78
CA ASN A 192 -0.26 15.69 17.03
C ASN A 192 -0.76 14.24 16.82
N GLU A 193 -1.98 14.07 16.30
CA GLU A 193 -2.58 12.74 16.02
C GLU A 193 -1.84 11.96 14.91
N ASN A 194 -1.27 12.65 13.92
CA ASN A 194 -0.52 12.04 12.82
C ASN A 194 0.78 11.37 13.27
N ASN A 195 1.34 11.79 14.41
CA ASN A 195 2.48 11.11 15.04
C ASN A 195 2.11 9.76 15.66
N GLN A 196 0.83 9.39 15.66
CA GLN A 196 0.32 8.09 16.13
C GLN A 196 -0.06 7.15 14.99
N LEU A 197 0.10 7.57 13.74
CA LEU A 197 -0.24 6.77 12.57
C LEU A 197 0.85 5.71 12.31
N GLY A 198 0.43 4.45 12.19
CA GLY A 198 1.29 3.33 11.80
C GLY A 198 1.27 3.06 10.30
N LEU A 199 2.07 2.08 9.89
CA LEU A 199 2.05 1.50 8.55
C LEU A 199 1.65 0.04 8.64
N GLN A 200 0.79 -0.39 7.73
CA GLN A 200 0.50 -1.80 7.46
C GLN A 200 0.85 -2.10 6.00
N ILE A 201 1.43 -3.26 5.76
CA ILE A 201 1.69 -3.80 4.43
C ILE A 201 1.05 -5.18 4.36
N LEU A 202 0.18 -5.39 3.39
CA LEU A 202 -0.53 -6.64 3.16
C LEU A 202 -0.04 -7.28 1.85
N PHE A 203 0.39 -8.53 1.95
CA PHE A 203 0.59 -9.41 0.81
C PHE A 203 -0.56 -10.41 0.82
N LEU A 204 -1.52 -10.21 -0.08
CA LEU A 204 -2.77 -10.98 -0.12
C LEU A 204 -2.58 -12.24 -0.97
N ASP A 205 -3.22 -13.34 -0.57
CA ASP A 205 -3.14 -14.62 -1.27
C ASP A 205 -4.46 -14.97 -1.95
N GLY A 206 -4.39 -15.59 -3.12
CA GLY A 206 -5.57 -16.00 -3.88
C GLY A 206 -6.45 -14.83 -4.30
N GLU A 207 -5.88 -13.76 -4.85
CA GLU A 207 -6.66 -12.77 -5.59
C GLU A 207 -7.32 -13.44 -6.80
N GLU A 208 -6.53 -14.28 -7.48
CA GLU A 208 -6.89 -14.79 -8.77
C GLU A 208 -7.97 -15.88 -8.71
N ALA A 209 -8.86 -15.85 -9.71
CA ALA A 209 -9.77 -16.94 -9.96
C ALA A 209 -9.00 -18.18 -10.43
N PHE A 210 -9.32 -19.36 -9.87
CA PHE A 210 -8.78 -20.64 -10.32
C PHE A 210 -9.40 -21.09 -11.65
N HIS A 211 -10.63 -20.64 -11.97
CA HIS A 211 -11.29 -20.94 -13.23
C HIS A 211 -11.96 -19.71 -13.85
N GLU A 212 -13.05 -19.22 -13.26
CA GLU A 212 -13.82 -18.09 -13.76
C GLU A 212 -14.04 -17.08 -12.65
N TRP A 213 -13.73 -15.81 -12.92
CA TRP A 213 -13.91 -14.73 -11.94
C TRP A 213 -15.38 -14.63 -11.51
N THR A 214 -15.65 -14.99 -10.26
CA THR A 214 -16.96 -14.90 -9.63
C THR A 214 -16.82 -14.46 -8.18
N SER A 215 -17.92 -14.12 -7.51
CA SER A 215 -17.89 -13.72 -6.09
C SER A 215 -17.34 -14.79 -5.12
N THR A 216 -17.20 -16.04 -5.57
CA THR A 216 -16.67 -17.17 -4.78
C THR A 216 -15.39 -17.77 -5.35
N ASP A 217 -15.04 -17.46 -6.60
CA ASP A 217 -13.78 -17.83 -7.27
C ASP A 217 -13.02 -16.56 -7.64
N SER A 218 -12.58 -15.86 -6.60
CA SER A 218 -11.70 -14.68 -6.62
C SER A 218 -11.48 -14.18 -5.19
N ILE A 219 -10.43 -13.36 -4.99
CA ILE A 219 -10.17 -12.53 -3.81
C ILE A 219 -10.33 -13.27 -2.49
N TYR A 220 -9.88 -14.53 -2.46
CA TYR A 220 -10.00 -15.44 -1.32
C TYR A 220 -9.39 -14.83 -0.06
N GLY A 221 -8.12 -14.40 -0.17
CA GLY A 221 -7.37 -13.78 0.91
C GLY A 221 -8.01 -12.52 1.42
N ALA A 222 -8.36 -11.58 0.53
CA ALA A 222 -9.00 -10.33 0.92
C ALA A 222 -10.39 -10.52 1.54
N ARG A 223 -11.23 -11.42 0.99
CA ARG A 223 -12.54 -11.73 1.57
C ARG A 223 -12.41 -12.26 2.99
N HIS A 224 -11.50 -13.23 3.20
CA HIS A 224 -11.24 -13.81 4.50
C HIS A 224 -10.73 -12.75 5.49
N LEU A 225 -9.70 -12.00 5.10
CA LEU A 225 -9.05 -11.02 5.96
C LEU A 225 -10.00 -9.88 6.36
N ALA A 226 -10.75 -9.33 5.42
CA ALA A 226 -11.72 -8.26 5.71
C ALA A 226 -12.83 -8.74 6.65
N ALA A 227 -13.33 -9.97 6.46
CA ALA A 227 -14.33 -10.56 7.36
C ALA A 227 -13.74 -10.84 8.75
N ARG A 228 -12.52 -11.35 8.83
CA ARG A 228 -11.82 -11.55 10.11
C ARG A 228 -11.66 -10.24 10.85
N MET A 229 -11.13 -9.20 10.18
CA MET A 229 -10.94 -7.87 10.76
C MET A 229 -12.26 -7.22 11.18
N GLU A 230 -13.36 -7.44 10.47
CA GLU A 230 -14.69 -6.95 10.90
C GLU A 230 -15.14 -7.55 12.24
N ASN A 231 -14.76 -8.79 12.52
CA ASN A 231 -15.15 -9.53 13.73
C ASN A 231 -14.10 -9.45 14.86
N GLU A 232 -13.00 -8.73 14.66
CA GLU A 232 -12.00 -8.46 15.69
C GLU A 232 -12.39 -7.22 16.50
N ASP A 233 -12.81 -7.40 17.75
CA ASP A 233 -13.03 -6.26 18.66
C ASP A 233 -11.69 -5.59 19.00
N ILE A 234 -11.56 -4.29 18.73
CA ILE A 234 -10.40 -3.49 19.14
C ILE A 234 -10.83 -2.22 19.87
N GLU A 235 -10.23 -1.99 21.04
CA GLU A 235 -10.44 -0.79 21.86
C GLU A 235 -9.70 0.41 21.24
N ASN A 236 -10.44 1.35 20.66
CA ASN A 236 -9.89 2.53 19.99
C ASN A 236 -9.29 3.55 20.98
N VAL A 237 -8.57 4.54 20.44
CA VAL A 237 -7.92 5.62 21.22
C VAL A 237 -8.90 6.42 22.08
N ASP A 238 -10.17 6.49 21.67
CA ASP A 238 -11.28 7.17 22.37
C ASP A 238 -12.02 6.28 23.38
N GLY A 239 -11.60 5.01 23.54
CA GLY A 239 -12.23 4.03 24.43
C GLY A 239 -13.49 3.36 23.85
N LEU A 240 -13.86 3.63 22.59
CA LEU A 240 -14.94 2.92 21.90
C LEU A 240 -14.42 1.58 21.35
N ILE A 241 -15.26 0.55 21.39
CA ILE A 241 -14.97 -0.72 20.73
C ILE A 241 -15.28 -0.55 19.24
N GLY A 242 -14.24 -0.61 18.40
CA GLY A 242 -14.35 -0.73 16.95
C GLY A 242 -14.04 -2.15 16.49
N SER A 243 -14.14 -2.40 15.19
CA SER A 243 -13.62 -3.61 14.57
C SER A 243 -12.16 -3.43 14.14
N GLY A 244 -11.44 -4.50 13.82
CA GLY A 244 -10.10 -4.43 13.23
C GLY A 244 -10.01 -3.60 11.96
N LEU A 245 -11.11 -3.47 11.21
CA LEU A 245 -11.19 -2.56 10.06
C LEU A 245 -11.05 -1.09 10.46
N SER A 246 -11.43 -0.71 11.68
CA SER A 246 -11.22 0.65 12.18
C SER A 246 -9.74 1.01 12.28
N SER A 247 -8.83 0.03 12.30
CA SER A 247 -7.39 0.29 12.30
C SER A 247 -6.85 0.71 10.93
N ILE A 248 -7.61 0.50 9.84
CA ILE A 248 -7.22 0.96 8.51
C ILE A 248 -7.66 2.42 8.35
N ASP A 249 -6.70 3.29 8.11
CA ASP A 249 -6.93 4.71 7.83
C ASP A 249 -7.26 4.91 6.34
N THR A 250 -6.41 4.38 5.47
CA THR A 250 -6.64 4.28 4.03
C THR A 250 -6.02 2.98 3.51
N PHE A 251 -6.75 2.28 2.66
CA PHE A 251 -6.29 1.09 1.95
C PHE A 251 -5.81 1.47 0.54
N VAL A 252 -4.51 1.38 0.30
CA VAL A 252 -3.86 1.68 -0.97
C VAL A 252 -3.48 0.36 -1.66
N LEU A 253 -4.21 0.01 -2.71
CA LEU A 253 -4.00 -1.24 -3.46
C LEU A 253 -3.17 -0.98 -4.71
N LEU A 254 -2.06 -1.69 -4.88
CA LEU A 254 -1.21 -1.65 -6.06
C LEU A 254 -1.47 -2.91 -6.89
N ASP A 255 -1.83 -2.73 -8.15
CA ASP A 255 -2.08 -3.85 -9.06
C ASP A 255 -1.75 -3.49 -10.52
N LEU A 256 -1.30 -4.49 -11.29
CA LEU A 256 -0.91 -4.40 -12.70
C LEU A 256 0.13 -3.28 -13.00
N LEU A 257 1.10 -3.10 -12.11
CA LEU A 257 2.14 -2.08 -12.24
C LEU A 257 3.45 -2.69 -12.75
N GLY A 258 4.11 -2.00 -13.70
CA GLY A 258 5.43 -2.41 -14.23
C GLY A 258 5.53 -2.32 -15.76
N ALA A 259 4.39 -2.37 -16.44
CA ALA A 259 4.32 -2.13 -17.89
C ALA A 259 4.51 -0.65 -18.24
N ALA A 260 4.96 -0.38 -19.47
CA ALA A 260 5.21 0.97 -19.94
C ALA A 260 3.92 1.83 -20.02
N ASN A 261 4.07 3.12 -19.69
CA ASN A 261 3.04 4.16 -19.86
C ASN A 261 1.67 3.86 -19.22
N PRO A 262 1.62 3.50 -17.92
CA PRO A 262 0.36 3.25 -17.24
C PRO A 262 -0.49 4.53 -17.18
N ARG A 263 -1.80 4.35 -17.07
CA ARG A 263 -2.76 5.43 -16.83
C ARG A 263 -3.69 5.05 -15.70
N ILE A 264 -3.44 5.64 -14.53
CA ILE A 264 -4.19 5.46 -13.31
C ILE A 264 -5.25 6.58 -13.22
N PRO A 265 -6.55 6.26 -13.20
CA PRO A 265 -7.61 7.19 -12.81
C PRO A 265 -7.70 7.37 -11.29
N SER A 266 -8.47 8.37 -10.88
CA SER A 266 -8.95 8.48 -9.51
C SER A 266 -10.30 7.76 -9.40
N TYR A 267 -10.32 6.55 -8.86
CA TYR A 267 -11.52 5.71 -8.83
C TYR A 267 -12.55 6.09 -7.74
N PHE A 268 -12.07 6.60 -6.60
CA PHE A 268 -12.87 6.95 -5.43
C PHE A 268 -12.75 8.44 -5.12
N SER A 269 -13.86 9.08 -4.74
CA SER A 269 -13.90 10.50 -4.39
C SER A 269 -13.25 10.78 -3.04
N GLU A 270 -13.42 9.85 -2.11
CA GLU A 270 -13.01 9.91 -0.71
C GLU A 270 -11.48 9.97 -0.56
N THR A 271 -10.75 9.42 -1.53
CA THR A 271 -9.28 9.39 -1.56
C THR A 271 -8.70 10.23 -2.72
N HIS A 272 -9.52 11.08 -3.35
CA HIS A 272 -9.07 11.91 -4.49
C HIS A 272 -7.91 12.85 -4.12
N ASP A 273 -7.92 13.38 -2.90
CA ASP A 273 -6.83 14.24 -2.44
C ASP A 273 -5.51 13.46 -2.30
N LEU A 274 -5.56 12.20 -1.86
CA LEU A 274 -4.40 11.32 -1.80
C LEU A 274 -3.86 10.96 -3.19
N TYR A 275 -4.78 10.70 -4.14
CA TYR A 275 -4.43 10.57 -5.55
C TYR A 275 -3.71 11.82 -6.08
N ASN A 276 -4.21 13.01 -5.74
CA ASN A 276 -3.58 14.28 -6.12
C ASN A 276 -2.21 14.49 -5.45
N SER A 277 -2.02 13.99 -4.23
CA SER A 277 -0.73 13.98 -3.56
C SER A 277 0.31 13.13 -4.29
N MET A 278 -0.02 11.90 -4.71
CA MET A 278 0.88 11.07 -5.55
C MET A 278 1.17 11.73 -6.90
N ARG A 279 0.16 12.35 -7.50
CA ARG A 279 0.34 13.12 -8.74
C ARG A 279 1.24 14.34 -8.54
N SER A 280 1.18 15.00 -7.39
CA SER A 280 2.06 16.10 -7.02
C SER A 280 3.51 15.63 -6.86
N ILE A 281 3.74 14.47 -6.21
CA ILE A 281 5.05 13.82 -6.13
C ILE A 281 5.62 13.56 -7.52
N GLN A 282 4.85 12.93 -8.42
CA GLN A 282 5.29 12.71 -9.81
C GLN A 282 5.66 14.04 -10.49
N LYS A 283 4.85 15.08 -10.33
CA LYS A 283 5.10 16.40 -10.95
C LYS A 283 6.37 17.05 -10.40
N ARG A 284 6.57 17.03 -9.08
CA ARG A 284 7.75 17.61 -8.41
C ARG A 284 9.01 16.85 -8.81
N GLY A 285 9.01 15.52 -8.68
CA GLY A 285 10.20 14.73 -8.98
C GLY A 285 10.63 14.80 -10.44
N ARG A 286 9.73 15.11 -11.38
CA ARG A 286 10.10 15.35 -12.79
C ARG A 286 10.84 16.66 -13.04
N ASN A 287 10.77 17.60 -12.10
CA ASN A 287 11.55 18.83 -12.15
C ASN A 287 12.93 18.65 -11.49
N ILE A 288 13.11 17.56 -10.74
CA ILE A 288 14.37 17.17 -10.12
C ILE A 288 15.18 16.36 -11.14
N LYS A 289 16.41 16.80 -11.42
CA LYS A 289 17.23 16.20 -12.48
C LYS A 289 17.67 14.79 -12.10
N GLY A 290 17.24 13.80 -12.88
CA GLY A 290 17.66 12.41 -12.72
C GLY A 290 16.89 11.61 -11.66
N LEU A 291 15.94 12.24 -10.95
CA LEU A 291 15.13 11.54 -9.96
C LEU A 291 14.10 10.60 -10.59
N PHE A 292 13.51 10.95 -11.72
CA PHE A 292 12.67 10.04 -12.50
C PHE A 292 13.30 9.75 -13.86
N GLN A 293 13.07 8.53 -14.33
CA GLN A 293 13.56 8.06 -15.62
C GLN A 293 12.67 8.54 -16.77
N HIS A 294 11.37 8.74 -16.52
CA HIS A 294 10.47 9.37 -17.48
C HIS A 294 10.44 10.89 -17.34
N LYS A 295 10.58 11.60 -18.47
CA LYS A 295 10.37 13.05 -18.52
C LYS A 295 8.88 13.38 -18.58
N ARG A 296 8.53 14.62 -18.20
CA ARG A 296 7.15 15.15 -18.16
C ARG A 296 6.34 14.96 -19.46
N ARG A 297 7.01 14.96 -20.62
CA ARG A 297 6.36 14.84 -21.94
C ARG A 297 6.26 13.40 -22.45
N GLU A 298 6.94 12.45 -21.79
CA GLU A 298 7.07 11.08 -22.27
C GLU A 298 5.92 10.20 -21.76
N SER A 299 5.57 10.33 -20.48
CA SER A 299 4.49 9.57 -19.85
C SER A 299 3.83 10.40 -18.76
N ASN A 300 2.57 10.16 -18.40
CA ASN A 300 1.94 10.71 -17.19
C ASN A 300 1.11 9.60 -16.59
N PHE A 301 1.52 9.10 -15.42
CA PHE A 301 0.86 7.93 -14.83
C PHE A 301 -0.53 8.30 -14.31
N PHE A 302 -0.65 9.50 -13.74
CA PHE A 302 -1.91 9.99 -13.22
C PHE A 302 -2.65 10.82 -14.26
N SER A 303 -3.92 10.49 -14.47
CA SER A 303 -4.86 11.23 -15.31
C SER A 303 -4.99 12.71 -14.89
N SER A 304 -5.24 13.58 -15.87
CA SER A 304 -5.52 15.01 -15.66
C SER A 304 -6.85 15.23 -14.91
N PRO A 305 -7.03 16.33 -14.14
CA PRO A 305 -8.26 16.60 -13.38
C PRO A 305 -9.51 16.57 -14.26
N SER A 306 -9.40 17.15 -15.46
CA SER A 306 -10.48 17.21 -16.45
C SER A 306 -10.92 15.85 -16.99
N VAL A 307 -10.07 14.82 -16.88
CA VAL A 307 -10.41 13.43 -17.25
C VAL A 307 -10.88 12.66 -16.02
N SER A 308 -10.25 12.88 -14.86
CA SER A 308 -10.66 12.23 -13.61
C SER A 308 -12.06 12.65 -13.14
N GLU A 309 -12.49 13.88 -13.43
CA GLU A 309 -13.85 14.37 -13.15
C GLU A 309 -14.96 13.54 -13.84
N ASN A 310 -14.65 12.85 -14.93
CA ASN A 310 -15.61 11.98 -15.64
C ASN A 310 -15.45 10.48 -15.32
N VAL A 311 -14.45 10.09 -14.50
CA VAL A 311 -14.17 8.70 -14.10
C VAL A 311 -14.50 8.44 -12.62
N HIS A 312 -15.01 9.45 -11.92
CA HIS A 312 -15.75 9.23 -10.68
C HIS A 312 -16.78 8.11 -10.95
N PHE A 313 -16.91 7.16 -10.02
CA PHE A 313 -17.91 6.06 -10.03
C PHE A 313 -17.53 4.69 -10.64
N LEU A 314 -16.29 4.43 -11.07
CA LEU A 314 -15.90 3.06 -11.49
C LEU A 314 -15.23 2.19 -10.42
N GLY A 315 -14.78 2.76 -9.29
CA GLY A 315 -14.00 2.01 -8.28
C GLY A 315 -14.71 0.79 -7.68
N GLY A 316 -16.04 0.82 -7.56
CA GLY A 316 -16.82 -0.32 -7.09
C GLY A 316 -17.21 -1.33 -8.18
N THR A 317 -16.85 -1.06 -9.45
CA THR A 317 -17.23 -1.92 -10.59
C THR A 317 -16.10 -2.85 -11.04
N LEU A 318 -14.87 -2.51 -10.68
CA LEU A 318 -13.73 -3.36 -10.92
C LEU A 318 -13.55 -4.27 -9.69
N GLY A 319 -13.71 -5.57 -9.89
CA GLY A 319 -13.44 -6.57 -8.85
C GLY A 319 -11.94 -6.71 -8.67
N ASP A 320 -11.49 -6.53 -7.43
CA ASP A 320 -10.11 -6.67 -6.95
C ASP A 320 -10.15 -6.70 -5.40
N ASP A 321 -9.03 -6.96 -4.75
CA ASP A 321 -8.83 -7.19 -3.32
C ASP A 321 -9.31 -6.04 -2.42
N HIS A 322 -9.48 -4.82 -2.94
CA HIS A 322 -10.06 -3.72 -2.16
C HIS A 322 -11.55 -3.90 -1.90
N THR A 323 -12.25 -4.67 -2.74
CA THR A 323 -13.71 -4.80 -2.74
C THR A 323 -14.29 -5.14 -1.37
N PRO A 324 -13.84 -6.19 -0.65
CA PRO A 324 -14.41 -6.56 0.64
C PRO A 324 -14.10 -5.55 1.76
N PHE A 325 -13.02 -4.77 1.65
CA PHE A 325 -12.71 -3.67 2.58
C PHE A 325 -13.57 -2.44 2.31
N TRP A 326 -13.67 -2.05 1.04
CA TRP A 326 -14.49 -0.92 0.59
C TRP A 326 -15.97 -1.12 0.93
N GLN A 327 -16.52 -2.32 0.70
CA GLN A 327 -17.90 -2.66 1.06
C GLN A 327 -18.19 -2.52 2.56
N ARG A 328 -17.15 -2.58 3.40
CA ARG A 328 -17.22 -2.40 4.87
C ARG A 328 -16.84 -1.00 5.32
N GLY A 329 -16.74 -0.05 4.39
CA GLY A 329 -16.53 1.38 4.67
C GLY A 329 -15.08 1.83 4.78
N VAL A 330 -14.10 0.98 4.43
CA VAL A 330 -12.69 1.37 4.41
C VAL A 330 -12.43 2.30 3.21
N PRO A 331 -11.78 3.47 3.39
CA PRO A 331 -11.37 4.32 2.28
C PRO A 331 -10.33 3.64 1.39
N VAL A 332 -10.53 3.65 0.07
CA VAL A 332 -9.66 2.96 -0.89
C VAL A 332 -9.01 3.94 -1.86
N LEU A 333 -7.70 3.82 -2.04
CA LEU A 333 -6.96 4.39 -3.17
C LEU A 333 -6.43 3.25 -4.04
N HIS A 334 -7.10 3.01 -5.17
CA HIS A 334 -6.77 1.90 -6.06
C HIS A 334 -5.83 2.35 -7.19
N LEU A 335 -4.62 1.80 -7.20
CA LEU A 335 -3.58 2.10 -8.16
C LEU A 335 -3.49 0.99 -9.20
N ILE A 336 -4.50 0.95 -10.08
CA ILE A 336 -4.55 0.04 -11.22
C ILE A 336 -4.79 0.82 -12.52
N PRO A 337 -4.11 0.50 -13.64
CA PRO A 337 -4.37 1.12 -14.92
C PRO A 337 -5.83 0.89 -15.38
N ASN A 338 -6.49 1.90 -15.96
CA ASN A 338 -7.85 1.68 -16.49
C ASN A 338 -7.91 0.95 -17.83
N LYS A 339 -6.80 1.00 -18.57
CA LYS A 339 -6.55 0.14 -19.70
C LYS A 339 -5.43 -0.79 -19.27
N PHE A 340 -5.79 -2.04 -18.99
CA PHE A 340 -4.83 -3.03 -18.54
C PHE A 340 -3.70 -3.20 -19.56
N PRO A 341 -2.48 -3.45 -19.11
CA PRO A 341 -1.35 -3.73 -19.99
C PRO A 341 -1.68 -4.89 -20.95
N PRO A 342 -1.22 -4.84 -22.21
CA PRO A 342 -1.50 -5.92 -23.18
C PRO A 342 -0.94 -7.28 -22.77
N GLN A 343 -0.05 -7.32 -21.78
CA GLN A 343 0.51 -8.53 -21.19
C GLN A 343 -0.43 -9.23 -20.21
N TRP A 344 -1.43 -8.52 -19.67
CA TRP A 344 -2.31 -9.03 -18.62
C TRP A 344 -2.93 -10.39 -18.99
N HIS A 345 -2.78 -11.37 -18.09
CA HIS A 345 -3.19 -12.78 -18.27
C HIS A 345 -2.59 -13.50 -19.50
N HIS A 346 -1.47 -13.01 -20.04
CA HIS A 346 -0.71 -13.67 -21.10
C HIS A 346 0.69 -14.07 -20.61
N LEU A 347 1.29 -15.10 -21.21
CA LEU A 347 2.66 -15.54 -20.86
C LEU A 347 3.73 -14.46 -21.10
N THR A 348 3.41 -13.41 -21.84
CA THR A 348 4.24 -12.21 -22.03
C THR A 348 4.23 -11.27 -20.84
N ASP A 349 3.44 -11.56 -19.79
CA ASP A 349 3.61 -10.91 -18.49
C ASP A 349 4.81 -11.53 -17.76
N ASP A 350 5.98 -11.24 -18.32
CA ASP A 350 7.26 -11.80 -17.94
C ASP A 350 8.29 -10.69 -17.68
N VAL A 351 9.52 -11.11 -17.39
CA VAL A 351 10.65 -10.22 -17.12
C VAL A 351 11.01 -9.34 -18.32
N ASP A 352 10.93 -9.87 -19.54
CA ASP A 352 11.40 -9.21 -20.76
C ASP A 352 10.49 -8.05 -21.17
N HIS A 353 9.23 -8.06 -20.71
CA HIS A 353 8.23 -7.03 -21.02
C HIS A 353 8.06 -5.96 -19.94
N LEU A 354 8.79 -6.04 -18.82
CA LEU A 354 8.82 -4.99 -17.80
C LEU A 354 9.48 -3.71 -18.35
N ASP A 355 8.88 -2.55 -18.08
CA ASP A 355 9.53 -1.25 -18.31
C ASP A 355 10.22 -0.81 -17.01
N LEU A 356 11.51 -1.09 -16.89
CA LEU A 356 12.28 -0.82 -15.67
C LEU A 356 12.32 0.67 -15.29
N ARG A 357 12.12 1.59 -16.24
CA ARG A 357 11.98 3.02 -15.95
C ARG A 357 10.66 3.31 -15.24
N THR A 358 9.61 2.58 -15.60
CA THR A 358 8.29 2.67 -14.98
C THR A 358 8.32 2.06 -13.59
N VAL A 359 8.95 0.89 -13.42
CA VAL A 359 9.18 0.27 -12.11
C VAL A 359 9.93 1.23 -11.18
N HIS A 360 11.02 1.81 -11.66
CA HIS A 360 11.81 2.81 -10.92
C HIS A 360 10.96 4.01 -10.45
N ASP A 361 10.19 4.60 -11.37
CA ASP A 361 9.40 5.78 -11.07
C ASP A 361 8.26 5.45 -10.08
N TRP A 362 7.63 4.28 -10.19
CA TRP A 362 6.64 3.81 -9.21
C TRP A 362 7.25 3.62 -7.83
N ALA A 363 8.40 2.97 -7.73
CA ALA A 363 9.08 2.74 -6.47
C ALA A 363 9.31 4.05 -5.69
N ILE A 364 9.78 5.09 -6.37
CA ILE A 364 9.98 6.42 -5.78
C ILE A 364 8.65 7.09 -5.42
N ILE A 365 7.65 7.04 -6.31
CA ILE A 365 6.34 7.66 -6.06
C ILE A 365 5.69 7.08 -4.80
N ILE A 366 5.66 5.75 -4.66
CA ILE A 366 5.03 5.09 -3.52
C ILE A 366 5.85 5.34 -2.24
N ALA A 367 7.18 5.24 -2.29
CA ALA A 367 8.01 5.50 -1.12
C ALA A 367 7.89 6.94 -0.61
N ALA A 368 7.91 7.92 -1.53
CA ALA A 368 7.69 9.32 -1.18
C ALA A 368 6.28 9.58 -0.66
N PHE A 369 5.26 8.98 -1.27
CA PHE A 369 3.88 9.12 -0.80
C PHE A 369 3.73 8.59 0.62
N THR A 370 4.23 7.39 0.90
CA THR A 370 4.19 6.79 2.23
C THR A 370 4.95 7.66 3.24
N ALA A 371 6.11 8.20 2.88
CA ALA A 371 6.86 9.10 3.73
C ALA A 371 6.13 10.42 4.03
N GLU A 372 5.48 11.03 3.03
CA GLU A 372 4.68 12.25 3.22
C GLU A 372 3.43 11.97 4.06
N TYR A 373 2.77 10.83 3.85
CA TYR A 373 1.59 10.40 4.61
C TYR A 373 1.90 10.16 6.10
N LEU A 374 3.06 9.57 6.39
CA LEU A 374 3.54 9.30 7.74
C LEU A 374 4.29 10.49 8.38
N GLU A 375 4.25 11.67 7.74
CA GLU A 375 4.96 12.90 8.15
C GLU A 375 6.44 12.65 8.49
N LEU A 376 7.18 12.01 7.56
CA LEU A 376 8.61 11.71 7.70
C LEU A 376 9.53 12.83 7.17
N THR A 377 8.96 13.96 6.77
CA THR A 377 9.72 15.15 6.39
C THR A 377 10.63 15.59 7.54
N ASN A 378 11.90 15.83 7.22
CA ASN A 378 13.07 16.03 8.10
C ASN A 378 13.67 14.77 8.73
N PHE A 379 13.11 13.59 8.50
CA PHE A 379 13.64 12.31 9.01
C PHE A 379 14.25 11.41 7.92
N ILE A 380 14.04 11.74 6.64
CA ILE A 380 14.55 10.97 5.49
C ILE A 380 16.08 11.04 5.41
N LEU A 381 16.66 12.23 5.59
CA LEU A 381 18.11 12.41 5.56
C LEU A 381 18.75 11.89 6.84
N ASP A 382 19.94 11.32 6.71
CA ASP A 382 20.84 11.10 7.84
C ASP A 382 21.32 12.49 8.30
N GLN A 383 20.93 12.91 9.51
CA GLN A 383 21.36 14.17 10.11
C GLN A 383 22.76 14.07 10.70
#